data_AF-A0A4U1FNX0-F1
#
_entry.id   AF-A0A4U1FNX0-F1
#
_cell.length_a   1.000
_cell.length_b   1.000
_cell.length_c   1.000
_cell.angle_alpha   90.00
_cell.angle_beta   90.00
_cell.angle_gamma   90.00
#
_symmetry.space_group_name_H-M   'P 1'
#
loop_
_entity.id
_entity.type
_entity.pdbx_description
1 polymer ?
#
loop_
_entity_poly.entity_id
_entity_poly.type
_entity_poly.pdbx_seq_one_letter_code
_entity_poly.pdbx_strand_id
1 'polypeptide(L)'
;MKEAAVEALKRKGWEVTVSDLYAMNFNPVISRNNITGKLEDPGNSQYPAESVLAYKEGCLSPDSVAEQKKLQATDLVIFQSGTLHFCGFQVLEPQLTYSIGHTPEDVRIQILEGWKKRLENIWDEMPLYFAPRFLMNKEVQDQQKNKKFGLSVGHHSGKSIPTDNQIKARK
;
A
#
# COMPACT_ATOMS: atom_id res chain seq x y z
N MET A 1 -16.28 6.48 3.95
CA MET A 1 -15.30 6.09 2.91
C MET A 1 -15.38 4.61 2.57
N LYS A 2 -15.13 3.67 3.51
CA LYS A 2 -15.19 2.21 3.26
C LYS A 2 -16.45 1.74 2.54
N GLU A 3 -17.63 2.01 3.11
CA GLU A 3 -18.92 1.56 2.51
C GLU A 3 -19.15 2.13 1.11
N ALA A 4 -18.81 3.40 0.90
CA ALA A 4 -18.89 4.03 -0.42
C ALA A 4 -17.97 3.33 -1.44
N ALA A 5 -16.80 2.86 -1.01
CA ALA A 5 -15.90 2.10 -1.89
C ALA A 5 -16.50 0.74 -2.28
N VAL A 6 -17.01 0.01 -1.28
CA VAL A 6 -17.66 -1.29 -1.50
C VAL A 6 -18.84 -1.15 -2.46
N GLU A 7 -19.70 -0.15 -2.24
CA GLU A 7 -20.85 0.14 -3.09
C GLU A 7 -20.44 0.44 -4.54
N ALA A 8 -19.48 1.35 -4.74
CA ALA A 8 -19.04 1.77 -6.07
C ALA A 8 -18.39 0.63 -6.86
N LEU A 9 -17.48 -0.10 -6.23
CA LEU A 9 -16.77 -1.21 -6.87
C LEU A 9 -17.72 -2.35 -7.24
N LYS A 10 -18.61 -2.76 -6.33
CA LYS A 10 -19.62 -3.79 -6.62
C LYS A 10 -20.56 -3.37 -7.75
N ARG A 11 -20.96 -2.09 -7.81
CA ARG A 11 -21.79 -1.56 -8.91
C ARG A 11 -21.10 -1.71 -10.28
N LYS A 12 -19.77 -1.67 -10.31
CA LYS A 12 -18.95 -1.86 -11.51
C LYS A 12 -18.57 -3.32 -11.77
N GLY A 13 -19.13 -4.27 -11.01
CA GLY A 13 -18.95 -5.71 -11.21
C GLY A 13 -17.75 -6.31 -10.49
N TRP A 14 -17.07 -5.57 -9.61
CA TRP A 14 -15.94 -6.10 -8.84
C TRP A 14 -16.43 -7.02 -7.73
N GLU A 15 -15.69 -8.11 -7.51
CA GLU A 15 -15.76 -8.85 -6.26
C GLU A 15 -15.01 -8.06 -5.18
N VAL A 16 -15.63 -7.87 -4.01
CA VAL A 16 -15.07 -7.03 -2.95
C VAL A 16 -15.04 -7.79 -1.63
N THR A 17 -13.82 -7.98 -1.12
CA THR A 17 -13.56 -8.50 0.22
C THR A 17 -13.06 -7.37 1.12
N VAL A 18 -13.49 -7.36 2.39
CA VAL A 18 -13.12 -6.34 3.37
C VAL A 18 -12.42 -7.00 4.56
N SER A 19 -11.24 -6.48 4.92
CA SER A 19 -10.54 -6.80 6.18
C SER A 19 -10.64 -5.61 7.13
N ASP A 20 -11.69 -5.59 7.94
CA ASP A 20 -11.86 -4.58 9.01
C ASP A 20 -11.06 -5.04 10.23
N LEU A 21 -9.83 -4.56 10.35
CA LEU A 21 -8.87 -5.01 11.36
C LEU A 21 -9.39 -4.85 12.79
N TYR A 22 -10.17 -3.80 13.06
CA TYR A 22 -10.78 -3.57 14.37
C TYR A 22 -11.91 -4.57 14.62
N ALA A 23 -12.82 -4.75 13.66
CA ALA A 23 -13.91 -5.71 13.80
C ALA A 23 -13.41 -7.16 13.92
N MET A 24 -12.24 -7.46 13.33
CA MET A 24 -11.57 -8.76 13.40
C MET A 24 -10.80 -8.99 14.70
N ASN A 25 -10.65 -7.97 15.57
CA ASN A 25 -9.71 -8.01 16.70
C ASN A 25 -8.30 -8.47 16.26
N PHE A 26 -7.85 -7.95 15.12
CA PHE A 26 -6.56 -8.32 14.53
C PHE A 26 -5.43 -8.07 15.55
N ASN A 27 -4.55 -9.05 15.76
CA ASN A 27 -3.38 -8.90 16.61
C ASN A 27 -2.25 -8.19 15.85
N PRO A 28 -1.92 -6.93 16.17
CA PRO A 28 -0.90 -6.18 15.44
C PRO A 28 0.53 -6.49 15.90
N VAL A 29 0.71 -7.32 16.94
CA VAL A 29 2.00 -7.57 17.55
C VAL A 29 2.65 -8.79 16.90
N ILE A 30 3.72 -8.55 16.13
CA ILE A 30 4.60 -9.62 15.65
C ILE A 30 5.25 -10.32 16.84
N SER A 31 5.13 -11.64 16.88
CA SER A 31 5.60 -12.45 18.00
C SER A 31 5.80 -13.91 17.58
N ARG A 32 6.38 -14.70 18.48
CA ARG A 32 6.52 -16.14 18.29
C ARG A 32 5.20 -16.85 17.96
N ASN A 33 4.07 -16.32 18.43
CA ASN A 33 2.74 -16.92 18.21
C ASN A 33 2.28 -16.83 16.76
N ASN A 34 2.94 -16.04 15.91
CA ASN A 34 2.67 -16.01 14.47
C ASN A 34 3.21 -17.25 13.72
N ILE A 35 3.97 -18.11 14.40
CA ILE A 35 4.52 -19.36 13.86
C ILE A 35 3.93 -20.52 14.67
N THR A 36 3.37 -21.52 14.02
CA THR A 36 2.75 -22.68 14.67
C THR A 36 3.69 -23.89 14.73
N GLY A 37 4.72 -23.91 13.87
CA GLY A 37 5.74 -24.96 13.79
C GLY A 37 6.87 -24.81 14.81
N LYS A 38 7.88 -25.69 14.75
CA LYS A 38 9.12 -25.54 15.53
C LYS A 38 9.96 -24.40 14.95
N LEU A 39 10.71 -23.71 15.83
CA LEU A 39 11.74 -22.76 15.36
C LEU A 39 12.99 -23.52 14.96
N GLU A 40 13.72 -22.97 14.01
CA GLU A 40 15.05 -23.46 13.62
C GLU A 40 16.07 -23.18 14.73
N ASP A 41 16.07 -21.96 15.29
CA ASP A 41 16.94 -21.57 16.40
C ASP A 41 16.15 -20.93 17.55
N PRO A 42 15.61 -21.76 18.48
CA PRO A 42 14.89 -21.24 19.65
C PRO A 42 15.75 -20.39 20.59
N GLY A 43 17.07 -20.56 20.59
CA GLY A 43 18.01 -19.85 21.46
C GLY A 43 18.36 -18.45 20.96
N ASN A 44 18.22 -18.21 19.66
CA ASN A 44 18.45 -16.93 19.01
C ASN A 44 17.37 -16.67 17.93
N SER A 45 16.10 -16.70 18.35
CA SER A 45 14.95 -16.56 17.46
C SER A 45 14.93 -15.21 16.72
N GLN A 46 15.24 -15.23 15.42
CA GLN A 46 15.17 -14.06 14.54
C GLN A 46 13.89 -14.08 13.72
N TYR A 47 12.93 -13.20 14.05
CA TYR A 47 11.61 -13.18 13.39
C TYR A 47 11.67 -13.13 11.85
N PRO A 48 12.55 -12.33 11.20
CA PRO A 48 12.62 -12.32 9.74
C PRO A 48 12.98 -13.68 9.13
N ALA A 49 13.94 -14.40 9.70
CA ALA A 49 14.35 -15.71 9.18
C ALA A 49 13.29 -16.78 9.47
N GLU A 50 12.82 -16.84 10.71
CA GLU A 50 11.85 -17.82 11.19
C GLU A 50 10.49 -17.67 10.48
N SER A 51 10.01 -16.45 10.26
CA SER A 51 8.75 -16.22 9.54
C SER A 51 8.84 -16.58 8.05
N VAL A 52 10.00 -16.39 7.41
CA VAL A 52 10.23 -16.84 6.03
C VAL A 52 10.25 -18.35 5.94
N LEU A 53 10.87 -19.05 6.89
CA LEU A 53 10.84 -20.50 6.95
C LEU A 53 9.41 -21.01 7.20
N ALA A 54 8.71 -20.44 8.19
CA ALA A 54 7.33 -20.79 8.49
C ALA A 54 6.39 -20.58 7.29
N TYR A 55 6.61 -19.54 6.48
CA TYR A 55 5.88 -19.36 5.22
C TYR A 55 6.13 -20.51 4.24
N LYS A 56 7.41 -20.87 4.01
CA LYS A 56 7.79 -21.95 3.09
C LYS A 56 7.23 -23.31 3.52
N GLU A 57 7.17 -23.56 4.83
CA GLU A 57 6.71 -24.83 5.40
C GLU A 57 5.20 -24.86 5.71
N GLY A 58 4.49 -23.74 5.51
CA GLY A 58 3.05 -23.66 5.80
C GLY A 58 2.73 -23.63 7.30
N CYS A 59 3.68 -23.21 8.13
CA CYS A 59 3.59 -23.14 9.59
C CYS A 59 3.35 -21.72 10.12
N LEU A 60 2.75 -20.83 9.32
CA LEU A 60 2.28 -19.53 9.79
C LEU A 60 0.96 -19.68 10.58
N SER A 61 0.65 -18.66 11.38
CA SER A 61 -0.61 -18.60 12.11
C SER A 61 -1.81 -18.52 11.14
N PRO A 62 -2.95 -19.16 11.46
CA PRO A 62 -4.09 -19.23 10.54
C PRO A 62 -4.66 -17.88 10.11
N ASP A 63 -4.64 -16.89 10.99
CA ASP A 63 -5.01 -15.50 10.71
C ASP A 63 -4.09 -14.86 9.66
N SER A 64 -2.78 -15.04 9.79
CA SER A 64 -1.80 -14.56 8.80
C SER A 64 -2.02 -15.20 7.43
N VAL A 65 -2.25 -16.52 7.40
CA VAL A 65 -2.51 -17.26 6.15
C VAL A 65 -3.82 -16.80 5.51
N ALA A 66 -4.86 -16.51 6.30
CA ALA A 66 -6.13 -16.01 5.78
C ALA A 66 -5.97 -14.65 5.07
N GLU A 67 -5.21 -13.72 5.65
CA GLU A 67 -4.95 -12.42 5.02
C GLU A 67 -4.03 -12.53 3.79
N GLN A 68 -3.01 -13.41 3.82
CA GLN A 68 -2.17 -13.67 2.64
C GLN A 68 -2.99 -14.22 1.46
N LYS A 69 -3.95 -15.12 1.72
CA LYS A 69 -4.84 -15.64 0.67
C LYS A 69 -5.70 -14.54 0.04
N LYS A 70 -6.20 -13.59 0.82
CA LYS A 70 -6.94 -12.43 0.29
C LYS A 70 -6.05 -11.62 -0.64
N LEU A 71 -4.82 -11.31 -0.20
CA LEU A 71 -3.86 -10.55 -1.02
C LEU A 71 -3.50 -11.27 -2.32
N GLN A 72 -3.34 -12.60 -2.30
CA GLN A 72 -3.04 -13.39 -3.50
C GLN A 72 -4.18 -13.39 -4.53
N ALA A 73 -5.43 -13.27 -4.08
CA ALA A 73 -6.62 -13.30 -4.93
C ALA A 73 -7.08 -11.90 -5.38
N THR A 74 -6.36 -10.84 -5.02
CA THR A 74 -6.82 -9.45 -5.21
C THR A 74 -5.97 -8.71 -6.24
N ASP A 75 -6.64 -8.09 -7.23
CA ASP A 75 -5.99 -7.22 -8.23
C ASP A 75 -5.78 -5.78 -7.73
N LEU A 76 -6.71 -5.25 -6.93
CA LEU A 76 -6.70 -3.89 -6.40
C LEU A 76 -6.84 -3.88 -4.88
N VAL A 77 -5.84 -3.34 -4.17
CA VAL A 77 -5.90 -3.20 -2.71
C VAL A 77 -6.05 -1.72 -2.32
N ILE A 78 -7.11 -1.41 -1.59
CA ILE A 78 -7.36 -0.06 -1.05
C ILE A 78 -6.96 -0.04 0.42
N PHE A 79 -5.83 0.61 0.71
CA PHE A 79 -5.39 0.89 2.08
C PHE A 79 -5.81 2.27 2.52
N GLN A 80 -6.29 2.38 3.75
CA GLN A 80 -6.43 3.68 4.42
C GLN A 80 -5.08 4.20 4.94
N SER A 81 -4.09 3.32 5.16
CA SER A 81 -2.70 3.62 5.54
C SER A 81 -1.76 2.43 5.24
N GLY A 82 -0.48 2.66 4.90
CA GLY A 82 0.52 1.58 4.74
C GLY A 82 1.75 1.90 3.88
N THR A 83 2.60 0.88 3.70
CA THR A 83 3.81 0.88 2.84
C THR A 83 3.64 -0.11 1.69
N LEU A 84 3.72 0.35 0.44
CA LEU A 84 3.23 -0.42 -0.70
C LEU A 84 4.30 -0.72 -1.76
N HIS A 85 5.02 0.30 -2.23
CA HIS A 85 5.88 0.16 -3.40
C HIS A 85 7.05 -0.83 -3.22
N PHE A 86 7.54 -1.00 -1.98
CA PHE A 86 8.59 -1.98 -1.67
C PHE A 86 8.16 -3.42 -2.01
N CYS A 87 6.87 -3.73 -1.88
CA CYS A 87 6.31 -5.05 -2.18
C CYS A 87 5.94 -5.22 -3.67
N GLY A 88 6.32 -4.27 -4.53
CA GLY A 88 6.05 -4.33 -5.97
C GLY A 88 4.71 -3.72 -6.42
N PHE A 89 3.92 -3.16 -5.50
CA PHE A 89 2.65 -2.49 -5.89
C PHE A 89 2.89 -1.27 -6.78
N GLN A 90 2.03 -1.15 -7.79
CA GLN A 90 1.80 0.11 -8.49
C GLN A 90 0.90 0.99 -7.60
N VAL A 91 1.42 2.13 -7.14
CA VAL A 91 0.71 2.99 -6.19
C VAL A 91 0.02 4.12 -6.95
N LEU A 92 -1.31 4.18 -6.90
CA LEU A 92 -2.10 5.25 -7.50
C LEU A 92 -2.06 6.53 -6.65
N GLU A 93 -2.60 7.63 -7.18
CA GLU A 93 -2.71 8.89 -6.42
C GLU A 93 -3.47 8.67 -5.10
N PRO A 94 -2.99 9.14 -3.94
CA PRO A 94 -3.72 8.96 -2.70
C PRO A 94 -5.02 9.77 -2.69
N GLN A 95 -6.09 9.19 -2.13
CA GLN A 95 -7.31 9.93 -1.84
C GLN A 95 -7.13 10.70 -0.51
N LEU A 96 -6.81 12.00 -0.61
CA LEU A 96 -6.53 12.84 0.56
C LEU A 96 -7.75 13.67 0.95
N THR A 97 -8.28 13.46 2.16
CA THR A 97 -9.42 14.20 2.72
C THR A 97 -9.01 14.94 3.99
N TYR A 98 -8.56 16.18 3.84
CA TYR A 98 -8.03 16.98 4.95
C TYR A 98 -9.13 17.51 5.87
N SER A 99 -8.80 17.63 7.18
CA SER A 99 -9.62 18.32 8.18
C SER A 99 -11.09 17.89 8.24
N ILE A 100 -11.35 16.58 8.05
CA ILE A 100 -12.71 16.05 7.90
C ILE A 100 -13.64 16.36 9.09
N GLY A 101 -13.09 16.51 10.30
CA GLY A 101 -13.84 16.90 11.51
C GLY A 101 -14.38 18.34 11.48
N HIS A 102 -13.87 19.19 10.59
CA HIS A 102 -14.30 20.58 10.39
C HIS A 102 -15.04 20.78 9.06
N THR A 103 -15.25 19.71 8.29
CA THR A 103 -15.92 19.77 6.98
C THR A 103 -17.44 19.73 7.17
N PRO A 104 -18.21 20.69 6.59
CA PRO A 104 -19.67 20.67 6.60
C PRO A 104 -20.26 19.38 6.02
N GLU A 105 -21.46 19.01 6.44
CA GLU A 105 -22.09 17.73 6.08
C GLU A 105 -22.32 17.56 4.58
N ASP A 106 -22.85 18.59 3.92
CA ASP A 106 -23.05 18.64 2.47
C ASP A 106 -21.73 18.41 1.72
N VAL A 107 -20.64 18.99 2.20
CA VAL A 107 -19.30 18.80 1.62
C VAL A 107 -18.79 17.38 1.89
N ARG A 108 -19.05 16.78 3.05
CA ARG A 108 -18.69 15.37 3.32
C ARG A 108 -19.44 14.40 2.39
N ILE A 109 -20.69 14.69 2.06
CA ILE A 109 -21.46 13.91 1.07
C ILE A 109 -20.81 14.02 -0.30
N GLN A 110 -20.42 15.23 -0.72
CA GLN A 110 -19.70 15.42 -1.99
C GLN A 110 -18.35 14.69 -2.03
N ILE A 111 -17.61 14.63 -0.92
CA ILE A 111 -16.38 13.85 -0.83
C ILE A 111 -16.65 12.36 -1.07
N LEU A 112 -17.72 11.81 -0.48
CA LEU A 112 -18.10 10.41 -0.69
C LEU A 112 -18.48 10.15 -2.15
N GLU A 113 -19.26 11.03 -2.77
CA GLU A 113 -19.66 10.88 -4.18
C GLU A 113 -18.47 11.05 -5.13
N GLY A 114 -17.57 11.99 -4.86
CA GLY A 114 -16.31 12.13 -5.61
C GLY A 114 -15.43 10.88 -5.51
N TRP A 115 -15.39 10.25 -4.33
CA TRP A 115 -14.66 9.00 -4.14
C TRP A 115 -15.29 7.84 -4.92
N LYS A 116 -16.62 7.68 -4.87
CA LYS A 116 -17.34 6.68 -5.69
C LYS A 116 -17.05 6.87 -7.17
N LYS A 117 -17.13 8.12 -7.65
CA LYS A 117 -16.89 8.47 -9.05
C LYS A 117 -15.47 8.12 -9.51
N ARG A 118 -14.46 8.35 -8.67
CA ARG A 118 -13.08 7.96 -8.97
C ARG A 118 -12.95 6.45 -9.13
N LEU A 119 -13.55 5.69 -8.21
CA LEU A 119 -13.51 4.22 -8.23
C LEU A 119 -14.13 3.59 -9.48
N GLU A 120 -14.95 4.32 -10.23
CA GLU A 120 -15.54 3.81 -11.47
C GLU A 120 -14.50 3.50 -12.55
N ASN A 121 -13.37 4.21 -12.59
CA ASN A 121 -12.33 4.01 -13.61
C ASN A 121 -10.92 3.95 -12.98
N ILE A 122 -10.83 3.56 -11.70
CA ILE A 122 -9.57 3.58 -10.94
C ILE A 122 -8.50 2.66 -11.53
N TRP A 123 -8.90 1.59 -12.22
CA TRP A 123 -7.98 0.63 -12.83
C TRP A 123 -7.18 1.24 -14.00
N ASP A 124 -7.74 2.26 -14.65
CA ASP A 124 -7.12 2.90 -15.82
C ASP A 124 -6.23 4.09 -15.42
N GLU A 125 -6.12 4.40 -14.12
CA GLU A 125 -5.30 5.50 -13.63
C GLU A 125 -3.80 5.22 -13.79
N MET A 126 -3.05 6.26 -14.14
CA MET A 126 -1.58 6.18 -14.13
C MET A 126 -1.06 6.15 -12.68
N PRO A 127 -0.13 5.24 -12.36
CA PRO A 127 0.48 5.19 -11.03
C PRO A 127 1.47 6.35 -10.80
N LEU A 128 1.76 6.59 -9.53
CA LEU A 128 2.83 7.47 -9.08
C LEU A 128 4.20 6.96 -9.57
N TYR A 129 5.11 7.90 -9.78
CA TYR A 129 6.48 7.58 -10.20
C TYR A 129 7.38 7.24 -9.01
N PHE A 130 8.05 6.10 -9.11
CA PHE A 130 9.14 5.68 -8.24
C PHE A 130 10.40 5.39 -9.07
N ALA A 131 11.57 5.58 -8.45
CA ALA A 131 12.82 5.21 -9.11
C ALA A 131 12.91 3.68 -9.22
N PRO A 132 13.22 3.13 -10.41
CA PRO A 132 13.10 1.69 -10.67
C PRO A 132 14.17 0.82 -9.99
N ARG A 133 15.17 1.38 -9.31
CA ARG A 133 16.27 0.63 -8.69
C ARG A 133 16.68 1.25 -7.34
N PHE A 134 17.07 0.39 -6.40
CA PHE A 134 17.58 0.78 -5.08
C PHE A 134 18.95 1.48 -5.14
N LEU A 135 19.82 1.06 -6.07
CA LEU A 135 21.12 1.71 -6.30
C LEU A 135 21.12 2.39 -7.67
N MET A 136 21.53 3.65 -7.68
CA MET A 136 21.62 4.45 -8.89
C MET A 136 22.94 4.15 -9.60
N ASN A 137 22.89 3.54 -10.79
CA ASN A 137 24.08 3.28 -11.58
C ASN A 137 24.74 4.58 -12.07
N LYS A 138 26.00 4.50 -12.48
CA LYS A 138 26.80 5.67 -12.88
C LYS A 138 26.16 6.45 -14.04
N GLU A 139 25.58 5.73 -15.01
CA GLU A 139 24.87 6.32 -16.15
C GLU A 139 23.68 7.19 -15.72
N VAL A 140 22.82 6.69 -14.82
CA VAL A 140 21.70 7.46 -14.31
C VAL A 140 22.20 8.63 -13.48
N GLN A 141 23.26 8.46 -12.67
CA GLN A 141 23.87 9.57 -11.95
C GLN A 141 24.34 10.68 -12.90
N ASP A 142 25.04 10.32 -13.97
CA ASP A 142 25.54 11.26 -14.98
C ASP A 142 24.40 11.98 -15.70
N GLN A 143 23.35 11.26 -16.09
CA GLN A 143 22.13 11.85 -16.67
C GLN A 143 21.39 12.79 -15.72
N GLN A 144 21.47 12.53 -14.41
CA GLN A 144 20.82 13.36 -13.42
C GLN A 144 21.63 14.61 -13.09
N LYS A 145 22.97 14.62 -13.20
CA LYS A 145 23.86 15.73 -12.79
C LYS A 145 23.34 17.11 -13.21
N ASN A 146 22.90 17.23 -14.47
CA ASN A 146 22.47 18.51 -15.05
C ASN A 146 20.98 18.82 -14.85
N LYS A 147 20.23 17.97 -14.14
CA LYS A 147 18.81 18.20 -13.86
C LYS A 147 18.61 19.01 -12.58
N LYS A 148 17.68 19.96 -12.65
CA LYS A 148 17.27 20.82 -11.52
C LYS A 148 16.59 20.04 -10.39
N PHE A 149 15.79 19.03 -10.74
CA PHE A 149 15.04 18.22 -9.80
C PHE A 149 15.65 16.83 -9.65
N GLY A 150 15.50 16.25 -8.46
CA GLY A 150 15.79 14.84 -8.23
C GLY A 150 14.71 13.91 -8.84
N LEU A 151 14.83 12.60 -8.61
CA LEU A 151 13.94 11.62 -9.23
C LEU A 151 12.60 11.48 -8.50
N SER A 152 12.63 11.49 -7.17
CA SER A 152 11.48 11.34 -6.28
C SER A 152 11.79 11.94 -4.90
N VAL A 153 10.84 11.89 -3.96
CA VAL A 153 11.07 12.32 -2.56
C VAL A 153 12.25 11.58 -1.94
N GLY A 154 12.29 10.25 -2.00
CA GLY A 154 13.39 9.44 -1.43
C GLY A 154 14.67 9.43 -2.26
N HIS A 155 14.62 9.85 -3.53
CA HIS A 155 15.77 9.89 -4.45
C HIS A 155 16.00 11.32 -4.97
N HIS A 156 15.99 12.29 -4.06
CA HIS A 156 16.15 13.70 -4.42
C HIS A 156 17.63 14.09 -4.64
N SER A 157 18.58 13.30 -4.10
CA SER A 157 20.03 13.48 -4.28
C SER A 157 20.52 14.92 -3.98
N GLY A 158 19.97 15.53 -2.92
CA GLY A 158 20.31 16.91 -2.53
C GLY A 158 19.72 18.02 -3.42
N LYS A 159 18.93 17.67 -4.44
CA LYS A 159 18.26 18.61 -5.35
C LYS A 159 16.83 18.89 -4.90
N SER A 160 16.17 19.81 -5.61
CA SER A 160 14.74 20.08 -5.41
C SER A 160 13.92 18.82 -5.71
N ILE A 161 12.91 18.56 -4.88
CA ILE A 161 11.99 17.45 -5.04
C ILE A 161 11.00 17.80 -6.17
N PRO A 162 10.66 16.88 -7.08
CA PRO A 162 9.58 17.10 -8.03
C PRO A 162 8.25 17.37 -7.31
N THR A 163 7.54 18.41 -7.73
CA THR A 163 6.25 18.79 -7.16
C THR A 163 5.29 17.61 -7.09
N ASP A 164 4.63 17.44 -5.95
CA ASP A 164 3.60 16.42 -5.72
C ASP A 164 4.03 14.99 -6.05
N ASN A 165 5.32 14.65 -5.98
CA ASN A 165 5.82 13.34 -6.39
C ASN A 165 5.11 12.13 -5.73
N GLN A 166 4.56 12.29 -4.53
CA GLN A 166 3.82 11.24 -3.81
C GLN A 166 2.31 11.53 -3.72
N ILE A 167 1.81 12.52 -4.47
CA ILE A 167 0.41 12.96 -4.47
C ILE A 167 -0.19 12.92 -5.88
N LYS A 168 0.60 13.23 -6.92
CA LYS A 168 0.17 13.30 -8.31
C LYS A 168 1.01 12.44 -9.24
N ALA A 169 0.34 11.72 -10.13
CA ALA A 169 0.99 11.01 -11.21
C ALA A 169 1.60 12.02 -12.20
N ARG A 170 2.65 11.59 -12.92
CA ARG A 170 3.25 12.44 -13.94
C ARG A 170 2.27 12.57 -15.11
N LYS A 171 2.06 13.80 -15.58
CA LYS A 171 1.38 14.10 -16.85
C LYS A 171 2.29 13.80 -18.03
#